data_AF-A0A3D9BK99-F1
#
_entry.id   AF-A0A3D9BK99-F1
#
_cell.length_a   1.000
_cell.length_b   1.000
_cell.length_c   1.000
_cell.angle_alpha   90.00
_cell.angle_beta   90.00
_cell.angle_gamma   90.00
#
_symmetry.space_group_name_H-M   'P 1'
#
loop_
_entity.id
_entity.type
_entity.pdbx_description
1 polymer ?
#
loop_
_entity_poly.entity_id
_entity_poly.type
_entity_poly.pdbx_seq_one_letter_code
_entity_poly.pdbx_strand_id
1 'polypeptide(L)' 'MIDFTKLDYLKIGNKKQKRAYEVLTKYKIFEVLEYYSPILAGTIPIEID' A
#
# COMPACT_ATOMS: atom_id res chain seq x y z
N MET A 1 -15.11 -1.53 -7.33
CA MET A 1 -14.79 -1.84 -5.92
C MET A 1 -13.27 -1.72 -5.77
N ILE A 2 -12.77 -1.18 -4.66
CA ILE A 2 -11.31 -1.00 -4.45
C ILE A 2 -10.68 -2.38 -4.24
N ASP A 3 -9.58 -2.66 -4.94
CA ASP A 3 -8.78 -3.87 -4.75
C ASP A 3 -7.72 -3.64 -3.67
N PHE A 4 -7.97 -4.18 -2.47
CA PHE A 4 -7.08 -4.05 -1.32
C PHE A 4 -5.87 -5.00 -1.35
N THR A 5 -5.78 -5.87 -2.37
CA THR A 5 -4.61 -6.74 -2.55
C THR A 5 -3.47 -6.03 -3.27
N LYS A 6 -3.73 -4.87 -3.89
CA LYS A 6 -2.75 -4.07 -4.62
C LYS A 6 -2.39 -2.80 -3.87
N LEU A 7 -1.14 -2.37 -3.95
CA LEU A 7 -0.69 -1.10 -3.36
C LEU A 7 -1.42 0.14 -3.92
N ASP A 8 -2.04 0.04 -5.11
CA ASP A 8 -2.66 1.17 -5.80
C ASP A 8 -3.73 1.89 -4.99
N TYR A 9 -4.42 1.21 -4.07
CA TYR A 9 -5.43 1.87 -3.23
C TYR A 9 -4.85 2.95 -2.31
N LEU A 10 -3.55 2.90 -2.00
CA LEU A 10 -2.91 3.93 -1.18
C LEU A 10 -2.77 5.27 -1.93
N LYS A 11 -2.76 5.26 -3.27
CA LYS A 11 -2.65 6.47 -4.09
C LYS A 11 -3.85 7.40 -3.92
N ILE A 12 -5.02 6.84 -3.63
CA ILE A 12 -6.27 7.59 -3.44
C ILE A 12 -6.49 7.99 -1.99
N GLY A 13 -5.60 7.62 -1.07
CA GLY A 13 -5.72 7.87 0.36
C GLY A 13 -5.24 9.25 0.83
N ASN A 14 -5.22 9.42 2.16
CA ASN A 14 -4.70 10.61 2.83
C ASN A 14 -3.18 10.77 2.67
N LYS A 15 -2.61 11.85 3.23
CA LYS A 15 -1.16 12.12 3.12
C LYS A 15 -0.29 10.98 3.67
N LYS A 16 -0.72 10.32 4.76
CA LYS A 16 0.01 9.18 5.35
C LYS A 16 0.01 7.98 4.39
N GLN A 17 -1.13 7.68 3.78
CA GLN A 17 -1.29 6.59 2.81
C GLN A 17 -0.47 6.80 1.53
N LYS A 18 -0.53 8.00 0.95
CA LYS A 18 0.29 8.34 -0.22
C LYS A 18 1.79 8.22 0.07
N ARG A 19 2.23 8.67 1.25
CA ARG A 19 3.63 8.51 1.68
C ARG A 19 4.02 7.04 1.88
N ALA A 20 3.12 6.20 2.39
CA ALA A 20 3.37 4.76 2.49
C ALA A 20 3.57 4.14 1.10
N TYR A 21 2.73 4.49 0.12
CA TYR A 21 2.89 4.06 -1.27
C TYR A 21 4.28 4.44 -1.83
N GLU A 22 4.68 5.70 -1.66
CA GLU A 22 5.97 6.21 -2.14
C GLU A 22 7.14 5.45 -1.52
N VAL A 23 7.14 5.23 -0.20
CA VAL A 23 8.22 4.50 0.49
C VAL A 23 8.27 3.04 0.04
N LEU A 24 7.13 2.34 0.04
CA LEU A 24 7.08 0.92 -0.36
C LEU A 24 7.53 0.70 -1.80
N THR A 25 7.16 1.62 -2.71
CA THR A 25 7.59 1.61 -4.11
C THR A 25 9.07 1.94 -4.24
N LYS A 26 9.56 2.99 -3.56
CA LYS A 26 10.97 3.41 -3.60
C LYS A 26 11.92 2.30 -3.18
N TYR A 27 11.56 1.54 -2.15
CA TYR A 27 12.38 0.45 -1.64
C TYR A 27 12.05 -0.91 -2.27
N LYS A 28 11.16 -0.94 -3.29
CA LYS A 28 10.80 -2.15 -4.04
C LYS A 28 10.36 -3.32 -3.14
N ILE A 29 9.73 -3.02 -2.01
CA ILE A 29 9.40 -4.02 -0.98
C ILE A 29 8.53 -5.14 -1.54
N PHE A 30 7.54 -4.80 -2.35
CA PHE A 30 6.63 -5.77 -2.97
C PHE A 30 7.30 -6.59 -4.08
N GLU A 31 8.27 -6.01 -4.79
CA GLU A 31 9.07 -6.76 -5.78
C GLU A 31 9.96 -7.80 -5.09
N VAL A 32 10.63 -7.42 -3.99
CA VAL A 32 11.49 -8.33 -3.21
C VAL A 32 10.68 -9.48 -2.60
N LEU A 33 9.44 -9.22 -2.20
CA LEU A 33 8.56 -10.20 -1.56
C LEU A 33 7.63 -10.93 -2.54
N GLU A 34 7.72 -10.69 -3.84
CA GLU A 34 6.75 -11.17 -4.85
C GLU A 34 6.47 -12.68 -4.74
N TYR A 35 7.49 -13.50 -4.48
CA TYR A 35 7.37 -14.95 -4.33
C TYR A 35 6.41 -15.37 -3.19
N TYR A 36 6.23 -14.50 -2.19
CA TYR A 36 5.36 -14.75 -1.04
C TYR A 36 3.96 -14.18 -1.21
N SER A 37 3.62 -13.62 -2.37
CA SER A 37 2.33 -12.94 -2.62
C SER A 37 2.01 -11.90 -1.54
N PRO A 38 2.83 -10.84 -1.42
CA PRO A 38 2.76 -9.92 -0.30
C PRO A 38 1.47 -9.13 -0.35
N ILE A 39 0.84 -8.97 0.83
CA ILE A 39 -0.32 -8.10 1.04
C ILE A 39 0.06 -7.09 2.10
N LEU A 40 -0.34 -5.83 1.91
CA LEU A 40 -0.12 -4.80 2.93
C LEU A 40 -1.07 -5.07 4.11
N ALA A 41 -0.52 -5.62 5.19
CA ALA A 41 -1.26 -5.84 6.42
C ALA A 41 -1.49 -4.52 7.17
N GLY A 42 -2.67 -4.41 7.79
CA GLY A 42 -3.07 -3.25 8.59
C GLY A 42 -4.28 -2.52 7.98
N THR A 43 -5.32 -2.35 8.78
CA THR A 43 -6.41 -1.42 8.46
C THR A 43 -5.88 0.01 8.65
N ILE A 44 -5.11 0.53 7.69
CA ILE A 44 -5.02 1.99 7.55
C ILE A 44 -6.33 2.38 6.88
N PRO A 45 -7.34 2.85 7.63
CA PRO A 45 -8.62 3.14 7.01
C PRO A 45 -8.41 4.27 6.02
N ILE A 46 -8.97 4.15 4.82
CA ILE A 46 -8.96 5.26 3.86
C ILE A 46 -9.74 6.40 4.50
N GLU A 47 -9.12 7.59 4.55
CA GLU A 47 -9.72 8.84 5.07
C GLU A 47 -10.11 8.86 6.57
N ILE A 48 -9.67 7.91 7.39
CA ILE A 48 -9.76 8.03 8.85
C ILE A 48 -8.35 8.23 9.39
N ASP A 49 -8.13 9.36 10.07
CA ASP A 49 -6.90 9.64 10.82
C ASP A 49 -7.04 9.25 12.29
#